data_AF-T1JID0-F1
#
_entry.id   AF-T1JID0-F1
#
_cell.length_a   1.000
_cell.length_b   1.000
_cell.length_c   1.000
_cell.angle_alpha   90.00
_cell.angle_beta   90.00
_cell.angle_gamma   90.00
#
_symmetry.space_group_name_H-M   'P 1'
#
loop_
_entity.id
_entity.type
_entity.pdbx_description
1 polymer ?
#
loop_
_entity_poly.entity_id
_entity_poly.type
_entity_poly.pdbx_seq_one_letter_code
_entity_poly.pdbx_strand_id
1 'polypeptide(L)'
;MNVKDFEKSSNQKNEDWEPVTLPEDATLAGFEPLLNMPQEVFYLPKKIDKELARNGFRFLKFIYTADFLCGIKLQVMEYDVRDKTFKLHVDDKYKENGIEDGQVNGIQKQPSLSQEEDGVCGENSETSKVVTGSGSSEIEKLKSRKEELTRKKADQERHQQEVQAVLSDTNAIRKRFEIHPDYIIADTNCFIDHLEGIKKLVATDHFRLQVPLVVVNELDGLSKGCDVMRDDQHNSKVVIGAKAALEFLSKIFTPPCHPKVMCVTAQGNVLKTLQFTSESYFGQNRDCNDDIILDCCKTHCRDDGIIKDNVQHFVRNAILLTDDRALRVKAVNSDVPTRDIQKFLLLMRIS
;
A
#
# COMPACT_ATOMS: atom_id res chain seq x y z
N MET A 1 22.38 -5.68 -41.09
CA MET A 1 21.07 -6.38 -41.13
C MET A 1 20.10 -5.54 -40.33
N ASN A 2 18.99 -5.13 -40.92
CA ASN A 2 17.99 -4.27 -40.27
C ASN A 2 17.02 -5.15 -39.45
N VAL A 3 16.39 -4.64 -38.38
CA VAL A 3 15.43 -5.39 -37.54
C VAL A 3 14.26 -5.93 -38.39
N LYS A 4 13.90 -5.21 -39.45
CA LYS A 4 12.89 -5.62 -40.45
C LYS A 4 13.29 -6.84 -41.29
N ASP A 5 14.58 -7.13 -41.42
CA ASP A 5 15.08 -8.34 -42.10
C ASP A 5 14.92 -9.57 -41.19
N PHE A 6 14.91 -9.34 -39.87
CA PHE A 6 14.74 -10.38 -38.84
C PHE A 6 13.28 -10.82 -38.71
N GLU A 7 12.32 -9.89 -38.73
CA GLU A 7 10.87 -10.19 -38.70
C GLU A 7 10.39 -11.03 -39.90
N LYS A 8 11.06 -10.92 -41.05
CA LYS A 8 10.72 -11.68 -42.27
C LYS A 8 11.27 -13.11 -42.29
N SER A 9 12.02 -13.51 -41.26
CA SER A 9 12.59 -14.86 -41.10
C SER A 9 11.50 -15.82 -40.63
N SER A 10 10.58 -16.12 -41.54
CA SER A 10 9.48 -17.08 -41.40
C SER A 10 9.93 -18.42 -40.81
N ASN A 11 9.02 -19.10 -40.11
CA ASN A 11 9.06 -20.50 -39.63
C ASN A 11 9.33 -21.57 -40.73
N GLN A 12 9.88 -21.19 -41.88
CA GLN A 12 10.20 -22.09 -42.99
C GLN A 12 11.67 -22.50 -42.92
N LYS A 13 11.87 -23.77 -42.59
CA LYS A 13 13.17 -24.43 -42.61
C LYS A 13 13.72 -24.44 -44.04
N ASN A 14 14.81 -23.73 -44.27
CA ASN A 14 15.59 -23.74 -45.50
C ASN A 14 16.95 -24.44 -45.22
N GLU A 15 17.48 -25.24 -46.15
CA GLU A 15 18.67 -26.08 -45.94
C GLU A 15 19.95 -25.26 -45.63
N ASP A 16 19.97 -24.01 -46.10
CA ASP A 16 21.06 -23.06 -45.88
C ASP A 16 20.94 -22.25 -44.57
N TRP A 17 19.90 -22.50 -43.79
CA TRP A 17 19.59 -21.74 -42.58
C TRP A 17 19.76 -22.62 -41.33
N GLU A 18 20.31 -22.04 -40.26
CA GLU A 18 20.49 -22.69 -38.97
C GLU A 18 19.60 -22.04 -37.90
N PRO A 19 19.10 -22.81 -36.92
CA PRO A 19 18.31 -22.27 -35.82
C PRO A 19 19.20 -21.44 -34.90
N VAL A 20 18.69 -20.27 -34.49
CA VAL A 20 19.34 -19.43 -33.50
C VAL A 20 18.88 -19.88 -32.11
N THR A 21 19.82 -20.32 -31.28
CA THR A 21 19.57 -20.65 -29.87
C THR A 21 20.29 -19.67 -28.95
N LEU A 22 19.56 -19.19 -27.94
CA LEU A 22 20.12 -18.35 -26.89
C LEU A 22 20.62 -19.23 -25.73
N PRO A 23 21.82 -18.98 -25.18
CA PRO A 23 22.27 -19.60 -23.93
C PRO A 23 21.27 -19.43 -22.76
N GLU A 24 20.53 -18.33 -22.77
CA GLU A 24 19.48 -17.99 -21.83
C GLU A 24 18.34 -19.03 -21.86
N ASP A 25 17.95 -19.52 -23.03
CA ASP A 25 16.90 -20.53 -23.18
C ASP A 25 17.32 -21.87 -22.54
N ALA A 26 18.61 -22.21 -22.61
CA ALA A 26 19.15 -23.39 -21.94
C ALA A 26 19.25 -23.19 -20.42
N THR A 27 19.57 -21.97 -19.98
CA THR A 27 19.64 -21.62 -18.55
C THR A 27 18.27 -21.67 -17.88
N LEU A 28 17.23 -21.25 -18.62
CA LEU A 28 15.84 -21.19 -18.14
C LEU A 28 15.05 -22.47 -18.47
N ALA A 29 15.69 -23.48 -19.05
CA ALA A 29 15.06 -24.76 -19.32
C ALA A 29 14.59 -25.41 -18.01
N GLY A 30 13.30 -25.72 -17.93
CA GLY A 30 12.69 -26.28 -16.72
C GLY A 30 12.10 -25.25 -15.74
N PHE A 31 12.18 -23.95 -16.04
CA PHE A 31 11.45 -22.95 -15.27
C PHE A 31 9.95 -23.06 -15.56
N GLU A 32 9.20 -23.55 -14.57
CA GLU A 32 7.78 -23.93 -14.70
C GLU A 32 6.88 -22.87 -15.36
N PRO A 33 7.02 -21.56 -15.05
CA PRO A 33 6.24 -20.52 -15.72
C PRO A 33 6.47 -20.38 -17.23
N LEU A 34 7.62 -20.85 -17.74
CA LEU A 34 7.97 -20.79 -19.17
C LEU A 34 7.71 -22.11 -19.92
N LEU A 35 7.33 -23.19 -19.23
CA LEU A 35 7.11 -24.50 -19.86
C LEU A 35 5.93 -24.51 -20.83
N ASN A 36 4.90 -23.71 -20.55
CA ASN A 36 3.69 -23.62 -21.37
C ASN A 36 3.77 -22.51 -22.44
N MET A 37 4.91 -21.80 -22.53
CA MET A 37 5.09 -20.75 -23.53
C MET A 37 5.45 -21.37 -24.89
N PRO A 38 4.83 -20.90 -26.00
CA PRO A 38 5.19 -21.38 -27.32
C PRO A 38 6.67 -21.06 -27.61
N GLN A 39 7.45 -22.12 -27.86
CA GLN A 39 8.86 -21.99 -28.24
C GLN A 39 8.95 -21.67 -29.73
N GLU A 40 9.07 -20.39 -30.05
CA GLU A 40 9.33 -19.94 -31.41
C GLU A 40 10.80 -20.13 -31.77
N VAL A 41 11.06 -20.94 -32.81
CA VAL A 41 12.41 -21.20 -33.31
C VAL A 41 12.66 -20.31 -34.52
N PHE A 42 13.65 -19.43 -34.43
CA PHE A 42 14.06 -18.57 -35.53
C PHE A 42 15.23 -19.18 -36.29
N TYR A 43 15.17 -19.12 -37.62
CA TYR A 43 16.20 -19.60 -38.52
C TYR A 43 16.92 -18.44 -39.21
N LEU A 44 18.23 -18.56 -39.42
CA LEU A 44 19.03 -17.58 -40.17
C LEU A 44 20.04 -18.25 -41.11
N PRO A 45 20.41 -17.61 -42.24
CA PRO A 45 21.47 -18.11 -43.10
C PRO A 45 22.80 -18.36 -42.37
N LYS A 46 23.46 -19.49 -42.63
CA LYS A 46 24.76 -19.89 -42.03
C LYS A 46 25.92 -18.90 -42.25
N LYS A 47 25.76 -17.94 -43.17
CA LYS A 47 26.77 -16.92 -43.50
C LYS A 47 26.79 -15.75 -42.50
N ILE A 48 25.81 -15.66 -41.61
CA ILE A 48 25.66 -14.56 -40.65
C ILE A 48 26.45 -14.87 -39.38
N ASP A 49 27.07 -13.84 -38.82
CA ASP A 49 27.76 -13.95 -37.53
C ASP A 49 26.80 -14.40 -36.41
N LYS A 50 27.20 -15.44 -35.67
CA LYS A 50 26.37 -16.08 -34.65
C LYS A 50 26.08 -15.18 -33.45
N GLU A 51 27.00 -14.30 -33.09
CA GLU A 51 26.82 -13.37 -31.97
C GLU A 51 25.89 -12.22 -32.37
N LEU A 52 26.06 -11.69 -33.57
CA LEU A 52 25.14 -10.71 -34.14
C LEU A 52 23.72 -11.29 -34.26
N ALA A 53 23.60 -12.55 -34.68
CA ALA A 53 22.34 -13.26 -34.76
C ALA A 53 21.63 -13.37 -33.41
N ARG A 54 22.37 -13.78 -32.36
CA ARG A 54 21.85 -13.86 -30.98
C ARG A 54 21.42 -12.50 -30.45
N ASN A 55 22.20 -11.45 -30.69
CA ASN A 55 21.86 -10.09 -30.27
C ASN A 55 20.57 -9.60 -30.95
N GLY A 56 20.42 -9.83 -32.26
CA GLY A 56 19.18 -9.52 -32.97
C GLY A 56 17.96 -10.23 -32.37
N PHE A 57 18.12 -11.52 -32.02
CA PHE A 57 17.05 -12.29 -31.40
C PHE A 57 16.71 -11.82 -29.96
N ARG A 58 17.69 -11.39 -29.16
CA ARG A 58 17.46 -10.74 -27.87
C ARG A 58 16.64 -9.45 -28.01
N PHE A 59 16.99 -8.61 -28.99
CA PHE A 59 16.25 -7.38 -29.25
C PHE A 59 14.78 -7.65 -29.62
N LEU A 60 14.51 -8.66 -30.44
CA LEU A 60 13.14 -9.07 -30.75
C LEU A 60 12.37 -9.51 -29.51
N LYS A 61 12.97 -10.36 -28.66
CA LYS A 61 12.35 -10.79 -27.39
C LYS A 61 12.04 -9.60 -26.48
N PHE A 62 12.90 -8.59 -26.41
CA PHE A 62 12.63 -7.37 -25.66
C PHE A 62 11.46 -6.56 -26.24
N ILE A 63 11.37 -6.44 -27.57
CA ILE A 63 10.25 -5.74 -28.21
C ILE A 63 8.93 -6.45 -27.91
N TYR A 64 8.86 -7.77 -28.11
CA TYR A 64 7.65 -8.53 -27.78
C TYR A 64 7.27 -8.44 -26.30
N THR A 65 8.27 -8.45 -25.41
CA THR A 65 8.02 -8.30 -23.97
C THR A 65 7.52 -6.90 -23.64
N ALA A 66 8.10 -5.86 -24.26
CA ALA A 66 7.66 -4.49 -24.08
C ALA A 66 6.22 -4.30 -24.59
N ASP A 67 5.90 -4.82 -25.78
CA ASP A 67 4.54 -4.79 -26.33
C ASP A 67 3.54 -5.54 -25.43
N PHE A 68 3.93 -6.70 -24.91
CA PHE A 68 3.12 -7.45 -23.95
C PHE A 68 2.87 -6.65 -22.67
N LEU A 69 3.92 -6.08 -22.06
CA LEU A 69 3.82 -5.27 -20.85
C LEU A 69 2.99 -4.01 -21.06
N CYS A 70 3.14 -3.34 -22.21
CA CYS A 70 2.33 -2.17 -22.58
C CYS A 70 0.87 -2.54 -22.90
N GLY A 71 0.59 -3.79 -23.30
CA GLY A 71 -0.76 -4.31 -23.51
C GLY A 71 -1.50 -4.71 -22.24
N ILE A 72 -0.80 -4.87 -21.10
CA ILE A 72 -1.43 -5.12 -19.81
C ILE A 72 -2.03 -3.81 -19.29
N LYS A 73 -3.36 -3.71 -19.30
CA LYS A 73 -4.08 -2.62 -18.66
C LYS A 73 -3.73 -2.63 -17.16
N LEU A 74 -3.16 -1.53 -16.67
CA LEU A 74 -2.73 -1.40 -15.28
C LEU A 74 -3.86 -1.77 -14.32
N GLN A 75 -3.53 -2.58 -13.30
CA GLN A 75 -4.44 -2.88 -12.22
C GLN A 75 -4.59 -1.63 -11.35
N VAL A 76 -5.68 -0.89 -11.56
CA VAL A 76 -5.97 0.35 -10.84
C VAL A 76 -6.61 0.02 -9.50
N MET A 77 -6.17 0.69 -8.44
CA MET A 77 -6.88 0.67 -7.16
C MET A 77 -8.03 1.67 -7.20
N GLU A 78 -9.24 1.21 -6.92
CA GLU A 78 -10.45 2.02 -6.83
C GLU A 78 -10.82 2.23 -5.36
N TYR A 79 -11.20 3.45 -4.98
CA TYR A 79 -11.67 3.73 -3.63
C TYR A 79 -13.11 3.20 -3.46
N ASP A 80 -13.27 2.25 -2.55
CA ASP A 80 -14.58 1.74 -2.14
C ASP A 80 -15.16 2.67 -1.07
N VAL A 81 -16.22 3.38 -1.43
CA VAL A 81 -16.91 4.34 -0.56
C VAL A 81 -17.59 3.65 0.64
N ARG A 82 -18.03 2.38 0.49
CA ARG A 82 -18.72 1.64 1.56
C ARG A 82 -17.72 1.20 2.62
N ASP A 83 -16.59 0.66 2.19
CA ASP A 83 -15.57 0.12 3.09
C ASP A 83 -14.49 1.15 3.45
N LYS A 84 -14.56 2.37 2.91
CA LYS A 84 -13.56 3.45 3.08
C LYS A 84 -12.13 2.98 2.85
N THR A 85 -11.94 2.10 1.86
CA THR A 85 -10.65 1.49 1.55
C THR A 85 -10.41 1.45 0.04
N PHE A 86 -9.16 1.59 -0.38
CA PHE A 86 -8.76 1.31 -1.76
C PHE A 86 -8.78 -0.21 -2.00
N LYS A 87 -9.44 -0.66 -3.06
CA LYS A 87 -9.47 -2.06 -3.51
C LYS A 87 -8.88 -2.16 -4.91
N LEU A 88 -8.19 -3.26 -5.19
CA LEU A 88 -7.65 -3.52 -6.52
C LEU A 88 -8.80 -3.84 -7.47
N HIS A 89 -9.03 -3.02 -8.50
CA HIS A 89 -10.03 -3.30 -9.51
C HIS A 89 -9.43 -4.26 -10.54
N VAL A 90 -9.82 -5.54 -10.42
CA VAL A 90 -9.54 -6.54 -11.44
C VAL A 90 -10.72 -6.51 -12.44
N ASP A 91 -10.43 -6.25 -13.72
CA ASP A 91 -11.44 -6.32 -14.79
C ASP A 91 -11.96 -7.77 -14.87
N ASP A 92 -13.28 -7.97 -14.86
CA ASP A 92 -13.93 -9.30 -14.80
C ASP A 92 -13.53 -10.24 -15.97
N LYS A 93 -12.93 -9.70 -17.03
CA LYS A 93 -12.46 -10.45 -18.20
C LYS A 93 -11.28 -11.40 -17.92
N TYR A 94 -10.62 -11.28 -16.76
CA TYR A 94 -9.51 -12.18 -16.37
C TYR A 94 -9.93 -13.31 -15.44
N LYS A 95 -11.23 -13.47 -15.15
CA LYS A 95 -11.75 -14.59 -14.34
C LYS A 95 -11.81 -15.93 -15.08
N GLU A 96 -11.59 -15.96 -16.40
CA GLU A 96 -11.67 -17.21 -17.18
C GLU A 96 -10.36 -18.02 -17.25
N ASN A 97 -9.24 -17.52 -16.72
CA ASN A 97 -7.99 -18.29 -16.67
C ASN A 97 -7.64 -18.72 -15.23
N GLY A 98 -8.41 -19.70 -14.73
CA GLY A 98 -7.88 -20.82 -13.96
C GLY A 98 -7.01 -20.55 -12.72
N ILE A 99 -7.28 -19.50 -11.94
CA ILE A 99 -6.88 -19.50 -10.52
C ILE A 99 -8.11 -19.96 -9.74
N GLU A 100 -8.20 -21.27 -9.55
CA GLU A 100 -9.13 -21.86 -8.61
C GLU A 100 -8.94 -21.18 -7.25
N ASP A 101 -10.05 -20.71 -6.70
CA ASP A 101 -10.17 -20.22 -5.33
C ASP A 101 -9.57 -21.25 -4.37
N GLY A 102 -8.31 -21.04 -4.00
CA GLY A 102 -7.72 -21.62 -2.83
C GLY A 102 -8.52 -21.14 -1.62
N GLN A 103 -9.43 -21.98 -1.16
CA GLN A 103 -10.19 -21.81 0.07
C GLN A 103 -9.26 -21.42 1.23
N VAL A 104 -9.22 -20.12 1.55
CA VAL A 104 -8.89 -19.67 2.90
C VAL A 104 -10.21 -19.49 3.63
N ASN A 105 -10.86 -20.63 3.90
CA ASN A 105 -11.89 -20.72 4.92
C ASN A 105 -11.21 -20.52 6.27
N GLY A 106 -11.51 -19.40 6.95
CA GLY A 106 -11.23 -19.28 8.38
C GLY A 106 -10.72 -17.94 8.88
N ILE A 107 -11.34 -16.81 8.51
CA ILE A 107 -11.35 -15.65 9.40
C ILE A 107 -12.80 -15.19 9.57
N GLN A 108 -13.28 -15.41 10.79
CA GLN A 108 -14.62 -15.11 11.26
C GLN A 108 -15.01 -13.67 10.92
N LYS A 109 -16.24 -13.51 10.41
CA LYS A 109 -16.99 -12.25 10.42
C LYS A 109 -16.83 -11.59 11.79
N GLN A 110 -16.04 -10.53 11.88
CA GLN A 110 -16.18 -9.55 12.96
C GLN A 110 -17.15 -8.46 12.52
N PRO A 111 -18.13 -8.10 13.38
CA PRO A 111 -19.15 -7.14 13.03
C PRO A 111 -18.58 -5.72 12.94
N SER A 112 -19.18 -4.96 12.02
CA SER A 112 -19.10 -3.50 11.89
C SER A 112 -19.11 -2.79 13.25
N LEU A 113 -18.03 -2.07 13.55
CA LEU A 113 -17.88 -1.23 14.75
C LEU A 113 -18.71 0.05 14.62
N SER A 114 -19.91 0.00 15.21
CA SER A 114 -20.63 1.17 15.70
C SER A 114 -19.79 1.86 16.79
N GLN A 115 -19.79 3.18 16.75
CA GLN A 115 -19.30 4.04 17.82
C GLN A 115 -20.13 3.77 19.08
N GLU A 116 -19.51 3.30 20.15
CA GLU A 116 -20.04 3.42 21.52
C GLU A 116 -18.84 3.68 22.45
N GLU A 117 -18.62 4.94 22.78
CA GLU A 117 -18.11 5.32 24.10
C GLU A 117 -19.34 5.31 25.02
N ASP A 118 -19.39 4.41 26.02
CA ASP A 118 -19.64 4.80 27.40
C ASP A 118 -19.42 3.65 28.42
N GLY A 119 -18.75 4.00 29.51
CA GLY A 119 -19.07 3.63 30.89
C GLY A 119 -19.48 2.21 31.31
N VAL A 120 -18.48 1.41 31.73
CA VAL A 120 -18.34 0.82 33.10
C VAL A 120 -19.35 -0.21 33.66
N CYS A 121 -18.72 -1.28 34.18
CA CYS A 121 -19.07 -2.22 35.27
C CYS A 121 -20.01 -3.42 35.05
N GLY A 122 -19.47 -4.59 35.39
CA GLY A 122 -20.27 -5.76 35.74
C GLY A 122 -19.44 -7.02 35.90
N GLU A 123 -18.62 -7.10 36.95
CA GLU A 123 -18.24 -8.41 37.53
C GLU A 123 -19.51 -9.17 37.94
N ASN A 124 -19.59 -10.47 37.64
CA ASN A 124 -19.87 -11.46 38.69
C ASN A 124 -19.79 -12.91 38.16
N SER A 125 -18.78 -13.61 38.69
CA SER A 125 -18.88 -14.85 39.44
C SER A 125 -20.10 -15.74 39.24
N GLU A 126 -19.82 -16.96 38.79
CA GLU A 126 -20.71 -18.11 38.79
C GLU A 126 -21.23 -18.43 40.19
N THR A 127 -22.55 -18.57 40.35
CA THR A 127 -23.10 -19.45 41.41
C THR A 127 -24.42 -20.06 40.95
N SER A 128 -24.48 -21.38 41.06
CA SER A 128 -25.63 -22.22 40.75
C SER A 128 -26.60 -22.32 41.93
N LYS A 129 -27.92 -22.21 41.70
CA LYS A 129 -28.99 -23.18 42.11
C LYS A 129 -30.43 -22.59 42.08
N VAL A 130 -31.27 -23.27 41.30
CA VAL A 130 -32.66 -23.75 41.55
C VAL A 130 -33.86 -22.78 41.66
N VAL A 131 -34.63 -22.74 40.56
CA VAL A 131 -36.10 -22.88 40.35
C VAL A 131 -37.10 -22.12 41.24
N THR A 132 -37.85 -21.17 40.64
CA THR A 132 -39.33 -21.17 40.40
C THR A 132 -39.84 -19.72 40.23
N GLY A 133 -40.43 -19.40 39.07
CA GLY A 133 -41.03 -18.09 38.76
C GLY A 133 -40.59 -17.46 37.42
N SER A 134 -40.42 -18.27 36.37
CA SER A 134 -39.75 -17.88 35.12
C SER A 134 -40.74 -17.53 34.01
N GLY A 135 -41.20 -16.28 33.96
CA GLY A 135 -42.01 -15.79 32.85
C GLY A 135 -41.88 -14.29 32.66
N SER A 136 -42.23 -13.49 33.66
CA SER A 136 -42.24 -12.02 33.52
C SER A 136 -40.84 -11.42 33.34
N SER A 137 -39.86 -11.84 34.15
CA SER A 137 -38.49 -11.32 34.09
C SER A 137 -37.77 -11.66 32.78
N GLU A 138 -38.07 -12.84 32.21
CA GLU A 138 -37.50 -13.27 30.94
C GLU A 138 -38.15 -12.54 29.75
N ILE A 139 -39.46 -12.30 29.83
CA ILE A 139 -40.20 -11.48 28.86
C ILE A 139 -39.72 -10.02 28.86
N GLU A 140 -39.42 -9.44 30.02
CA GLU A 140 -38.86 -8.08 30.12
C GLU A 140 -37.47 -7.97 29.50
N LYS A 141 -36.58 -8.94 29.76
CA LYS A 141 -35.26 -9.01 29.12
C LYS A 141 -35.37 -9.15 27.61
N LEU A 142 -36.30 -9.96 27.12
CA LEU A 142 -36.54 -10.13 25.69
C LEU A 142 -37.12 -8.85 25.03
N LYS A 143 -37.99 -8.11 25.74
CA LYS A 143 -38.48 -6.80 25.27
C LYS A 143 -37.36 -5.77 25.16
N SER A 144 -36.52 -5.65 26.19
CA SER A 144 -35.38 -4.74 26.18
C SER A 144 -34.40 -5.08 25.04
N ARG A 145 -34.07 -6.35 24.86
CA ARG A 145 -33.22 -6.81 23.76
C ARG A 145 -33.84 -6.58 22.38
N LYS A 146 -35.17 -6.72 22.25
CA LYS A 146 -35.89 -6.41 21.01
C LYS A 146 -35.83 -4.93 20.69
N GLU A 147 -36.02 -4.05 21.68
CA GLU A 147 -35.91 -2.60 21.50
C GLU A 147 -34.49 -2.18 21.10
N GLU A 148 -33.47 -2.74 21.75
CA GLU A 148 -32.06 -2.50 21.41
C GLU A 148 -31.74 -2.92 19.96
N LEU A 149 -32.17 -4.12 19.55
CA LEU A 149 -31.98 -4.61 18.18
C LEU A 149 -32.74 -3.78 17.15
N THR A 150 -33.94 -3.31 17.49
CA THR A 150 -34.75 -2.45 16.60
C THR A 150 -34.07 -1.10 16.40
N ARG A 151 -33.49 -0.53 17.47
CA ARG A 151 -32.72 0.73 17.40
C ARG A 151 -31.46 0.54 16.55
N LYS A 152 -30.68 -0.52 16.78
CA LYS A 152 -29.50 -0.86 15.96
C LYS A 152 -29.85 -1.04 14.48
N LYS A 153 -30.99 -1.69 14.17
CA LYS A 153 -31.46 -1.84 12.79
C LYS A 153 -31.86 -0.51 12.16
N ALA A 154 -32.59 0.34 12.88
CA ALA A 154 -32.98 1.67 12.40
C ALA A 154 -31.76 2.57 12.17
N ASP A 155 -30.72 2.46 13.00
CA ASP A 155 -29.47 3.19 12.83
C ASP A 155 -28.68 2.69 11.62
N GLN A 156 -28.63 1.37 11.40
CA GLN A 156 -28.05 0.80 10.17
C GLN A 156 -28.82 1.22 8.91
N GLU A 157 -30.15 1.23 8.94
CA GLU A 157 -30.99 1.64 7.81
C GLU A 157 -30.79 3.14 7.50
N ARG A 158 -30.73 4.00 8.53
CA ARG A 158 -30.38 5.43 8.35
C ARG A 158 -29.01 5.61 7.73
N HIS A 159 -28.01 4.89 8.24
CA HIS A 159 -26.66 4.97 7.70
C HIS A 159 -26.59 4.50 6.24
N GLN A 160 -27.31 3.43 5.88
CA GLN A 160 -27.40 2.96 4.49
C GLN A 160 -28.06 4.00 3.58
N GLN A 161 -29.13 4.66 4.05
CA GLN A 161 -29.80 5.71 3.29
C GLN A 161 -28.90 6.93 3.08
N GLU A 162 -28.14 7.35 4.10
CA GLU A 162 -27.17 8.45 3.98
C GLU A 162 -26.05 8.12 2.98
N VAL A 163 -25.47 6.92 3.05
CA VAL A 163 -24.45 6.46 2.10
C VAL A 163 -25.02 6.43 0.68
N GLN A 164 -26.25 5.93 0.51
CA GLN A 164 -26.90 5.86 -0.79
C GLN A 164 -27.23 7.25 -1.34
N ALA A 165 -27.60 8.21 -0.50
CA ALA A 165 -27.82 9.60 -0.88
C ALA A 165 -26.53 10.24 -1.42
N VAL A 166 -25.40 10.08 -0.71
CA VAL A 166 -24.08 10.57 -1.14
C VAL A 166 -23.63 9.92 -2.44
N LEU A 167 -23.89 8.63 -2.63
CA LEU A 167 -23.58 7.92 -3.89
C LEU A 167 -24.49 8.33 -5.05
N SER A 168 -25.73 8.75 -4.76
CA SER A 168 -26.72 9.16 -5.76
C SER A 168 -26.59 10.62 -6.20
N ASP A 169 -25.65 11.38 -5.63
CA ASP A 169 -25.39 12.77 -5.97
C ASP A 169 -24.70 12.83 -7.35
N THR A 170 -25.50 12.66 -8.41
CA THR A 170 -25.07 12.48 -9.81
C THR A 170 -24.32 13.68 -10.41
N ASN A 171 -24.28 14.82 -9.70
CA ASN A 171 -23.58 16.03 -10.12
C ASN A 171 -22.16 16.15 -9.54
N ALA A 172 -21.76 15.26 -8.62
CA ALA A 172 -20.40 15.26 -8.10
C ALA A 172 -19.44 14.65 -9.13
N ILE A 173 -18.39 15.40 -9.50
CA ILE A 173 -17.29 14.89 -10.31
C ILE A 173 -16.63 13.76 -9.51
N ARG A 174 -16.66 12.54 -10.04
CA ARG A 174 -16.08 11.38 -9.37
C ARG A 174 -14.57 11.47 -9.47
N LYS A 175 -13.84 11.36 -8.36
CA LYS A 175 -12.37 11.28 -8.40
C LYS A 175 -11.92 9.84 -8.58
N ARG A 176 -10.91 9.62 -9.43
CA ARG A 176 -10.22 8.33 -9.59
C ARG A 176 -8.73 8.56 -9.42
N PHE A 177 -8.09 7.70 -8.61
CA PHE A 177 -6.66 7.79 -8.32
C PHE A 177 -5.91 6.63 -8.96
N GLU A 178 -4.84 6.94 -9.66
CA GLU A 178 -3.85 5.98 -10.13
C GLU A 178 -2.61 6.15 -9.24
N ILE A 179 -2.28 5.12 -8.47
CA ILE A 179 -1.25 5.19 -7.43
C ILE A 179 0.01 4.49 -7.95
N HIS A 180 1.10 5.26 -8.08
CA HIS A 180 2.42 4.82 -8.51
C HIS A 180 3.45 5.11 -7.43
N PRO A 181 3.57 4.25 -6.39
CA PRO A 181 4.42 4.55 -5.25
C PRO A 181 5.88 4.73 -5.68
N ASP A 182 6.40 5.93 -5.49
CA ASP A 182 7.80 6.29 -5.70
C ASP A 182 8.34 6.96 -4.43
N TYR A 183 7.51 7.77 -3.77
CA TYR A 183 7.78 8.37 -2.47
C TYR A 183 6.99 7.66 -1.38
N ILE A 184 7.71 7.20 -0.35
CA ILE A 184 7.12 6.60 0.84
C ILE A 184 7.34 7.56 2.00
N ILE A 185 6.26 7.98 2.64
CA ILE A 185 6.30 8.80 3.85
C ILE A 185 5.89 7.89 5.00
N ALA A 186 6.68 7.83 6.07
CA ALA A 186 6.35 7.05 7.27
C ALA A 186 6.16 7.99 8.47
N ASP A 187 5.16 7.69 9.31
CA ASP A 187 4.95 8.37 10.58
C ASP A 187 5.87 7.82 11.69
N THR A 188 5.83 8.45 12.88
CA THR A 188 6.64 8.06 14.04
C THR A 188 6.35 6.62 14.49
N ASN A 189 5.08 6.20 14.48
CA ASN A 189 4.68 4.86 14.88
C ASN A 189 5.24 3.78 13.94
N CYS A 190 5.31 4.04 12.62
CA CYS A 190 5.97 3.14 11.68
C CYS A 190 7.43 2.88 12.05
N PHE A 191 8.16 3.89 12.53
CA PHE A 191 9.54 3.71 12.97
C PHE A 191 9.66 2.96 14.30
N ILE A 192 8.70 3.14 15.21
CA ILE A 192 8.71 2.49 16.52
C ILE A 192 8.32 1.02 16.41
N ASP A 193 7.20 0.73 15.74
CA ASP A 193 6.59 -0.60 15.73
C ASP A 193 7.06 -1.46 14.56
N HIS A 194 7.49 -0.84 13.44
CA HIS A 194 7.76 -1.54 12.19
C HIS A 194 9.12 -1.21 11.57
N LEU A 195 10.13 -0.93 12.40
CA LEU A 195 11.48 -0.60 11.96
C LEU A 195 12.07 -1.63 10.97
N GLU A 196 11.83 -2.92 11.21
CA GLU A 196 12.29 -3.99 10.30
C GLU A 196 11.60 -3.94 8.93
N GLY A 197 10.32 -3.56 8.88
CA GLY A 197 9.61 -3.33 7.63
C GLY A 197 10.20 -2.15 6.85
N ILE A 198 10.56 -1.07 7.55
CA ILE A 198 11.21 0.10 6.94
C ILE A 198 12.60 -0.29 6.42
N LYS A 199 13.38 -1.07 7.17
CA LYS A 199 14.69 -1.57 6.72
C LYS A 199 14.59 -2.39 5.44
N LYS A 200 13.63 -3.32 5.37
CA LYS A 200 13.35 -4.11 4.17
C LYS A 200 13.00 -3.22 2.98
N LEU A 201 12.12 -2.24 3.19
CA LEU A 201 11.72 -1.28 2.16
C LEU A 201 12.93 -0.51 1.62
N VAL A 202 13.78 0.04 2.51
CA VAL A 202 15.00 0.76 2.13
C VAL A 202 15.96 -0.14 1.35
N ALA A 203 16.13 -1.40 1.77
CA ALA A 203 17.02 -2.35 1.12
C ALA A 203 16.61 -2.71 -0.33
N THR A 204 15.36 -2.45 -0.74
CA THR A 204 14.93 -2.72 -2.12
C THR A 204 15.44 -1.70 -3.15
N ASP A 205 15.81 -0.50 -2.71
CA ASP A 205 16.16 0.65 -3.57
C ASP A 205 15.09 1.08 -4.61
N HIS A 206 13.90 0.45 -4.58
CA HIS A 206 12.80 0.73 -5.51
C HIS A 206 12.11 2.05 -5.19
N PHE A 207 12.00 2.38 -3.91
CA PHE A 207 11.27 3.56 -3.44
C PHE A 207 12.18 4.56 -2.75
N ARG A 208 11.74 5.81 -2.72
CA ARG A 208 12.38 6.91 -1.98
C ARG A 208 11.67 7.07 -0.65
N LEU A 209 12.34 6.69 0.44
CA LEU A 209 11.84 6.92 1.78
C LEU A 209 12.08 8.38 2.17
N GLN A 210 11.01 9.07 2.49
CA GLN A 210 11.01 10.44 2.95
C GLN A 210 10.60 10.46 4.43
N VAL A 211 11.51 10.93 5.26
CA VAL A 211 11.33 11.04 6.71
C VAL A 211 11.02 12.50 7.03
N PRO A 212 9.78 12.84 7.41
CA PRO A 212 9.47 14.19 7.86
C PRO A 212 10.34 14.59 9.06
N LEU A 213 10.87 15.81 9.08
CA LEU A 213 11.69 16.30 10.18
C LEU A 213 10.92 16.28 11.51
N VAL A 214 9.61 16.52 11.47
CA VAL A 214 8.73 16.39 12.65
C VAL A 214 8.79 14.99 13.26
N VAL A 215 8.86 13.94 12.45
CA VAL A 215 9.00 12.55 12.91
C VAL A 215 10.36 12.33 13.55
N VAL A 216 11.44 12.87 12.98
CA VAL A 216 12.79 12.80 13.59
C VAL A 216 12.81 13.50 14.95
N ASN A 217 12.19 14.67 15.07
CA ASN A 217 12.11 15.43 16.31
C ASN A 217 11.27 14.70 17.38
N GLU A 218 10.16 14.09 16.98
CA GLU A 218 9.36 13.24 17.88
C GLU A 218 10.17 12.04 18.38
N LEU A 219 10.87 11.31 17.49
CA LEU A 219 11.72 10.19 17.88
C LEU A 219 12.82 10.64 18.85
N ASP A 220 13.46 11.79 18.63
CA ASP A 220 14.46 12.35 19.54
C ASP A 220 13.85 12.66 20.92
N GLY A 221 12.66 13.27 20.96
CA GLY A 221 11.91 13.52 22.19
C GLY A 221 11.54 12.24 22.94
N LEU A 222 11.01 11.24 22.23
CA LEU A 222 10.61 9.94 22.79
C LEU A 222 11.83 9.16 23.31
N SER A 223 12.98 9.24 22.64
CA SER A 223 14.20 8.55 23.05
C SER A 223 14.75 9.00 24.41
N LYS A 224 14.41 10.23 24.83
CA LYS A 224 14.81 10.84 26.11
C LYS A 224 13.88 10.49 27.27
N GLY A 225 12.72 9.90 27.00
CA GLY A 225 11.81 9.35 28.02
C GLY A 225 11.10 10.41 28.88
N CYS A 226 10.69 11.53 28.28
CA CYS A 226 10.15 12.67 29.03
C CYS A 226 8.73 12.51 29.64
N ASP A 227 8.07 11.35 29.56
CA ASP A 227 6.77 11.13 30.20
C ASP A 227 6.86 10.05 31.30
N VAL A 228 7.08 10.50 32.54
CA VAL A 228 7.44 9.67 33.71
C VAL A 228 6.21 9.05 34.40
N MET A 229 5.02 9.11 33.78
CA MET A 229 3.74 8.87 34.48
C MET A 229 2.82 7.80 33.85
N ARG A 230 3.30 7.02 32.87
CA ARG A 230 2.52 5.91 32.27
C ARG A 230 3.30 4.60 32.31
N ASP A 231 2.56 3.50 32.51
CA ASP A 231 2.99 2.09 32.54
C ASP A 231 4.43 1.84 32.07
N ASP A 232 5.29 1.49 33.02
CA ASP A 232 6.75 1.35 32.84
C ASP A 232 7.12 0.46 31.64
N GLN A 233 6.32 -0.54 31.31
CA GLN A 233 6.61 -1.48 30.22
C GLN A 233 6.33 -0.91 28.83
N HIS A 234 5.22 -0.19 28.63
CA HIS A 234 4.89 0.36 27.31
C HIS A 234 5.81 1.54 26.99
N ASN A 235 6.05 2.41 27.97
CA ASN A 235 6.96 3.53 27.82
C ASN A 235 8.40 3.06 27.51
N SER A 236 8.86 2.00 28.18
CA SER A 236 10.16 1.39 27.88
C SER A 236 10.26 0.88 26.44
N LYS A 237 9.21 0.24 25.91
CA LYS A 237 9.19 -0.22 24.51
C LYS A 237 9.29 0.95 23.52
N VAL A 238 8.53 2.02 23.76
CA VAL A 238 8.54 3.23 22.93
C VAL A 238 9.92 3.89 22.94
N VAL A 239 10.55 4.02 24.10
CA VAL A 239 11.91 4.57 24.24
C VAL A 239 12.94 3.72 23.50
N ILE A 240 12.87 2.39 23.63
CA ILE A 240 13.77 1.45 22.94
C ILE A 240 13.56 1.54 21.42
N GLY A 241 12.31 1.54 20.95
CA GLY A 241 11.96 1.66 19.53
C GLY A 241 12.46 2.98 18.94
N ALA A 242 12.24 4.10 19.65
CA ALA A 242 12.71 5.41 19.23
C ALA A 242 14.25 5.47 19.13
N LYS A 243 14.97 4.92 20.10
CA LYS A 243 16.45 4.82 20.05
C LYS A 243 16.93 3.99 18.87
N ALA A 244 16.31 2.83 18.63
CA ALA A 244 16.67 1.96 17.51
C ALA A 244 16.40 2.63 16.15
N ALA A 245 15.29 3.36 16.02
CA ALA A 245 14.97 4.13 14.83
C ALA A 245 15.98 5.26 14.59
N LEU A 246 16.33 6.03 15.62
CA LEU A 246 17.33 7.10 15.52
C LEU A 246 18.72 6.55 15.18
N GLU A 247 19.10 5.40 15.72
CA GLU A 247 20.37 4.74 15.39
C GLU A 247 20.39 4.32 13.91
N PHE A 248 19.30 3.74 13.42
CA PHE A 248 19.13 3.39 12.01
C PHE A 248 19.22 4.61 11.09
N LEU A 249 18.48 5.68 11.40
CA LEU A 249 18.52 6.92 10.63
C LEU A 249 19.93 7.55 10.66
N SER A 250 20.56 7.61 11.84
CA SER A 250 21.93 8.14 11.97
C SER A 250 22.93 7.38 11.10
N LYS A 251 22.82 6.05 11.02
CA LYS A 251 23.63 5.22 10.12
C LYS A 251 23.37 5.55 8.65
N ILE A 252 22.11 5.69 8.25
CA ILE A 252 21.72 6.05 6.87
C ILE A 252 22.26 7.41 6.43
N PHE A 253 22.28 8.39 7.32
CA PHE A 253 22.74 9.75 7.05
C PHE A 253 24.24 9.94 7.36
N THR A 254 24.95 8.88 7.73
CA THR A 254 26.41 8.90 7.83
C THR A 254 27.02 8.81 6.43
N PRO A 255 27.92 9.73 6.02
CA PRO A 255 28.51 9.70 4.68
C PRO A 255 29.26 8.41 4.35
N PRO A 256 29.08 7.84 3.14
CA PRO A 256 28.16 8.28 2.10
C PRO A 256 26.70 7.93 2.45
N CYS A 257 25.82 8.92 2.39
CA CYS A 257 24.41 8.74 2.76
C CYS A 257 23.67 7.84 1.76
N HIS A 258 22.62 7.17 2.22
CA HIS A 258 21.78 6.35 1.34
C HIS A 258 21.06 7.23 0.28
N PRO A 259 21.17 6.93 -1.02
CA PRO A 259 20.66 7.81 -2.09
C PRO A 259 19.13 7.88 -2.16
N LYS A 260 18.44 6.87 -1.61
CA LYS A 260 16.98 6.74 -1.62
C LYS A 260 16.31 7.14 -0.31
N VAL A 261 17.06 7.60 0.69
CA VAL A 261 16.48 8.05 1.97
C VAL A 261 16.75 9.53 2.16
N MET A 262 15.70 10.30 2.43
CA MET A 262 15.75 11.75 2.54
C MET A 262 15.02 12.18 3.79
N CYS A 263 15.60 13.13 4.53
CA CYS A 263 14.88 13.84 5.58
C CYS A 263 14.35 15.15 5.00
N VAL A 264 13.11 15.52 5.29
CA VAL A 264 12.46 16.69 4.69
C VAL A 264 11.82 17.61 5.72
N THR A 265 11.88 18.90 5.46
CA THR A 265 11.15 19.89 6.24
C THR A 265 9.66 19.91 5.85
N ALA A 266 8.83 20.60 6.63
CA ALA A 266 7.41 20.76 6.33
C ALA A 266 7.13 21.47 4.99
N GLN A 267 8.13 22.19 4.47
CA GLN A 267 8.10 22.89 3.18
C GLN A 267 8.63 22.04 2.01
N GLY A 268 9.08 20.80 2.27
CA GLY A 268 9.64 19.90 1.25
C GLY A 268 11.13 20.08 0.98
N ASN A 269 11.86 20.87 1.79
CA ASN A 269 13.30 21.01 1.62
C ASN A 269 14.02 19.76 2.12
N VAL A 270 14.88 19.18 1.28
CA VAL A 270 15.68 17.99 1.63
C VAL A 270 16.88 18.38 2.49
N LEU A 271 17.00 17.75 3.66
CA LEU A 271 18.09 17.92 4.60
C LEU A 271 19.21 16.93 4.29
N LYS A 272 20.45 17.45 4.25
CA LYS A 272 21.66 16.65 3.99
C LYS A 272 22.21 15.97 5.26
N THR A 273 21.84 16.47 6.43
CA THR A 273 22.26 15.98 7.74
C THR A 273 21.10 16.07 8.73
N LEU A 274 21.09 15.18 9.72
CA LEU A 274 20.14 15.20 10.84
C LEU A 274 20.69 15.96 12.06
N GLN A 275 21.94 16.43 12.01
CA GLN A 275 22.56 17.14 13.13
C GLN A 275 22.10 18.60 13.19
N PHE A 276 21.65 19.03 14.38
CA PHE A 276 21.29 20.42 14.70
C PHE A 276 20.20 21.05 13.83
N THR A 277 19.21 20.26 13.40
CA THR A 277 18.08 20.74 12.60
C THR A 277 16.86 20.97 13.48
N SER A 278 16.55 22.23 13.81
CA SER A 278 15.26 22.63 14.35
C SER A 278 14.50 23.45 13.31
N GLU A 279 13.26 23.05 13.02
CA GLU A 279 12.35 23.85 12.19
C GLU A 279 11.37 24.54 13.13
N SER A 280 11.28 25.87 13.02
CA SER A 280 10.32 26.64 13.80
C SER A 280 9.06 26.85 12.98
N TYR A 281 7.93 26.27 13.40
CA TYR A 281 6.64 26.39 12.72
C TYR A 281 5.93 27.72 13.07
N PHE A 282 6.65 28.86 12.99
CA PHE A 282 6.07 30.15 13.32
C PHE A 282 5.09 30.60 12.23
N GLY A 283 3.84 30.88 12.62
CA GLY A 283 2.92 31.70 11.82
C GLY A 283 1.82 30.96 11.05
N GLN A 284 1.62 29.66 11.27
CA GLN A 284 0.45 28.95 10.77
C GLN A 284 -0.17 28.18 11.93
N ASN A 285 -1.49 28.19 12.07
CA ASN A 285 -2.27 27.33 12.99
C ASN A 285 -2.10 25.85 12.56
N ARG A 286 -0.87 25.34 12.59
CA ARG A 286 -0.50 23.94 12.34
C ARG A 286 -0.50 23.28 13.70
N ASP A 287 -1.69 22.94 14.17
CA ASP A 287 -1.90 22.57 15.56
C ASP A 287 -1.52 21.10 15.84
N CYS A 288 -1.15 20.32 14.80
CA CYS A 288 -0.81 18.91 14.94
C CYS A 288 0.33 18.44 14.01
N ASN A 289 1.18 17.55 14.52
CA ASN A 289 2.26 16.92 13.76
C ASN A 289 1.75 16.10 12.57
N ASP A 290 0.54 15.53 12.68
CA ASP A 290 -0.17 14.88 11.58
C ASP A 290 -0.28 15.77 10.33
N ASP A 291 -0.63 17.04 10.52
CA ASP A 291 -0.85 17.96 9.40
C ASP A 291 0.46 18.26 8.68
N ILE A 292 1.57 18.31 9.43
CA ILE A 292 2.92 18.46 8.88
C ILE A 292 3.32 17.20 8.08
N ILE A 293 3.01 16.00 8.57
CA ILE A 293 3.27 14.74 7.85
C ILE A 293 2.44 14.69 6.56
N LEU A 294 1.18 15.12 6.59
CA LEU A 294 0.32 15.17 5.42
C LEU A 294 0.80 16.19 4.39
N ASP A 295 1.28 17.36 4.82
CA ASP A 295 1.88 18.35 3.93
C ASP A 295 3.10 17.79 3.21
N CYS A 296 3.95 17.01 3.91
CA CYS A 296 5.07 16.31 3.28
C CYS A 296 4.57 15.38 2.17
N CYS A 297 3.49 14.62 2.39
CA CYS A 297 2.90 13.75 1.38
C CYS A 297 2.39 14.53 0.15
N LYS A 298 1.77 15.69 0.38
CA LYS A 298 1.19 16.54 -0.67
C LYS A 298 2.23 17.14 -1.60
N THR A 299 3.48 17.35 -1.15
CA THR A 299 4.56 17.84 -2.02
C THR A 299 4.82 16.95 -3.25
N HIS A 300 4.39 15.68 -3.19
CA HIS A 300 4.54 14.69 -4.25
C HIS A 300 3.20 14.27 -4.90
N CYS A 301 2.09 14.91 -4.52
CA CYS A 301 0.78 14.70 -5.12
C CYS A 301 0.49 15.87 -6.06
N ARG A 302 0.53 15.64 -7.38
CA ARG A 302 0.16 16.68 -8.36
C ARG A 302 -1.35 16.76 -8.48
N ASP A 303 -1.92 17.95 -8.38
CA ASP A 303 -3.37 18.17 -8.48
C ASP A 303 -3.84 18.55 -9.89
N ASP A 304 -3.07 18.17 -10.92
CA ASP A 304 -3.36 18.41 -12.34
C ASP A 304 -4.34 17.38 -12.94
N GLY A 305 -5.33 16.96 -12.16
CA GLY A 305 -6.21 15.87 -12.53
C GLY A 305 -7.02 16.13 -13.81
N ILE A 306 -6.93 15.21 -14.78
CA ILE A 306 -7.60 15.31 -16.08
C ILE A 306 -9.05 14.86 -15.93
N ILE A 307 -9.99 15.72 -16.34
CA ILE A 307 -11.42 15.38 -16.32
C ILE A 307 -11.80 14.70 -17.63
N LYS A 308 -12.36 13.49 -17.53
CA LYS A 308 -12.92 12.73 -18.65
C LYS A 308 -14.16 11.97 -18.18
N ASP A 309 -15.25 12.05 -18.93
CA ASP A 309 -16.50 11.30 -18.66
C ASP A 309 -17.05 11.50 -17.23
N ASN A 310 -17.08 12.74 -16.73
CA ASN A 310 -17.44 13.10 -15.34
C ASN A 310 -16.56 12.46 -14.25
N VAL A 311 -15.40 11.93 -14.62
CA VAL A 311 -14.38 11.41 -13.72
C VAL A 311 -13.13 12.27 -13.80
N GLN A 312 -12.66 12.79 -12.66
CA GLN A 312 -11.36 13.45 -12.56
C GLN A 312 -10.29 12.42 -12.18
N HIS A 313 -9.36 12.19 -13.09
CA HIS A 313 -8.25 11.25 -12.93
C HIS A 313 -7.03 11.94 -12.33
N PHE A 314 -6.53 11.42 -11.21
CA PHE A 314 -5.33 11.90 -10.54
C PHE A 314 -4.26 10.82 -10.52
N VAL A 315 -3.02 11.22 -10.74
CA VAL A 315 -1.85 10.37 -10.52
C VAL A 315 -1.24 10.74 -9.16
N ARG A 316 -0.93 9.73 -8.35
CA ARG A 316 -0.36 9.90 -7.02
C ARG A 316 0.93 9.10 -6.91
N ASN A 317 2.05 9.79 -6.74
CA ASN A 317 3.37 9.16 -6.65
C ASN A 317 3.86 8.97 -5.21
N ALA A 318 3.09 9.47 -4.24
CA ALA A 318 3.37 9.33 -2.82
C ALA A 318 2.33 8.47 -2.13
N ILE A 319 2.79 7.73 -1.13
CA ILE A 319 1.94 6.98 -0.20
C ILE A 319 2.42 7.19 1.23
N LEU A 320 1.47 7.41 2.13
CA LEU A 320 1.71 7.46 3.57
C LEU A 320 1.59 6.06 4.16
N LEU A 321 2.64 5.62 4.84
CA LEU A 321 2.61 4.44 5.70
C LEU A 321 2.22 4.86 7.11
N THR A 322 1.10 4.32 7.57
CA THR A 322 0.58 4.56 8.92
C THR A 322 -0.42 3.49 9.33
N ASP A 323 -0.31 3.05 10.58
CA ASP A 323 -1.33 2.21 11.22
C ASP A 323 -2.39 3.07 11.92
N ASP A 324 -2.08 4.34 12.20
CA ASP A 324 -2.97 5.27 12.89
C ASP A 324 -4.25 5.52 12.08
N ARG A 325 -5.39 5.25 12.72
CA ARG A 325 -6.70 5.40 12.12
C ARG A 325 -7.07 6.85 11.86
N ALA A 326 -6.77 7.75 12.80
CA ALA A 326 -7.07 9.17 12.68
C ALA A 326 -6.24 9.80 11.55
N LEU A 327 -4.93 9.52 11.51
CA LEU A 327 -4.06 10.01 10.45
C LEU A 327 -4.47 9.46 9.07
N ARG A 328 -4.84 8.17 8.99
CA ARG A 328 -5.38 7.57 7.76
C ARG A 328 -6.66 8.25 7.28
N VAL A 329 -7.58 8.59 8.17
CA VAL A 329 -8.80 9.33 7.80
C VAL A 329 -8.46 10.73 7.28
N LYS A 330 -7.54 11.44 7.94
CA LYS A 330 -7.09 12.78 7.48
C LYS A 330 -6.42 12.71 6.10
N ALA A 331 -5.60 11.69 5.86
CA ALA A 331 -4.94 11.47 4.57
C ALA A 331 -5.93 11.18 3.45
N VAL A 332 -6.90 10.29 3.67
CA VAL A 332 -7.96 9.98 2.68
C VAL A 332 -8.77 11.23 2.36
N ASN A 333 -9.14 12.03 3.37
CA ASN A 333 -9.85 13.29 3.16
C ASN A 333 -9.01 14.35 2.43
N SER A 334 -7.68 14.19 2.42
CA SER A 334 -6.73 15.04 1.73
C SER A 334 -6.26 14.46 0.38
N ASP A 335 -6.95 13.45 -0.15
CA ASP A 335 -6.61 12.76 -1.40
C ASP A 335 -5.18 12.16 -1.41
N VAL A 336 -4.65 11.82 -0.24
CA VAL A 336 -3.34 11.17 -0.04
C VAL A 336 -3.53 9.66 0.13
N PRO A 337 -2.92 8.83 -0.73
CA PRO A 337 -2.95 7.38 -0.57
C PRO A 337 -2.29 6.94 0.73
N THR A 338 -2.86 5.92 1.40
CA THR A 338 -2.30 5.38 2.64
C THR A 338 -2.36 3.87 2.71
N ARG A 339 -1.38 3.25 3.38
CA ARG A 339 -1.44 1.83 3.78
C ARG A 339 -0.72 1.57 5.09
N ASP A 340 -1.08 0.47 5.74
CA ASP A 340 -0.21 -0.12 6.76
C ASP A 340 1.03 -0.73 6.10
N ILE A 341 2.15 -0.70 6.81
CA ILE A 341 3.44 -1.12 6.27
C ILE A 341 3.46 -2.61 5.92
N GLN A 342 2.86 -3.47 6.73
CA GLN A 342 2.85 -4.92 6.48
C GLN A 342 2.08 -5.27 5.20
N LYS A 343 0.88 -4.69 4.99
CA LYS A 343 0.16 -4.88 3.73
C LYS A 343 0.86 -4.21 2.56
N PHE A 344 1.54 -3.09 2.75
CA PHE A 344 2.32 -2.47 1.68
C PHE A 344 3.47 -3.38 1.23
N LEU A 345 4.24 -3.94 2.16
CA LEU A 345 5.30 -4.91 1.85
C LEU A 345 4.75 -6.13 1.12
N LEU A 346 3.61 -6.67 1.56
CA LEU A 346 2.95 -7.80 0.90
C LEU A 346 2.51 -7.44 -0.54
N LEU A 347 1.89 -6.28 -0.72
CA LEU A 347 1.44 -5.79 -2.03
C LEU A 347 2.62 -5.64 -3.00
N MET A 348 3.75 -5.13 -2.50
CA MET A 348 4.96 -4.94 -3.28
C MET A 348 5.85 -6.20 -3.37
N ARG A 349 5.43 -7.33 -2.76
CA ARG A 349 6.16 -8.60 -2.71
C ARG A 349 7.58 -8.46 -2.14
N ILE A 350 7.73 -7.62 -1.12
CA ILE A 350 8.99 -7.38 -0.42
C ILE A 350 9.08 -8.39 0.73
N SER A 351 10.13 -9.24 0.70
CA SER A 351 10.29 -10.39 1.61
C SER A 351 10.93 -10.02 2.94
#